data_AF-A0A353PTV0-F1
#
_entry.id   AF-A0A353PTV0-F1
#
_cell.length_a   1.000
_cell.length_b   1.000
_cell.length_c   1.000
_cell.angle_alpha   90.00
_cell.angle_beta   90.00
_cell.angle_gamma   90.00
#
_symmetry.space_group_name_H-M   'P 1'
#
loop_
_entity.id
_entity.type
_entity.pdbx_description
1 polymer ?
#
loop_
_entity_poly.entity_id
_entity_poly.type
_entity_poly.pdbx_seq_one_letter_code
_entity_poly.pdbx_strand_id
1 'polypeptide(L)'
;MNLKAHEDAVCLHTEIGSREFAQSKLFPLLKEAGFLVSFNDSEIDFTEWFFTGTQEDAGKKTKIMTLIGPGFEGRSFYEILMEGERKKKQDSIYRIQRAYTEALEKNIALPNTGPMGILVSEDSLLFLPQELCLRSFNALSETKKSEFFGRFRNRSLSGQDSIDFCLAVYIYIYLTGGFPYPSLDEEKRQEHIQYAECIPLHLYNPSFPQDMILAVESILQGKKEKPSLPFLDKSYLEPEITEKNLDILREKERKEWLEKKQKRNSRIIFLKKHATKLIIFAATLLLLALTIIGFMRDKKAGPNSLGLSDIETIEAYYTAVNTLDLSLSSNLLYKKTKSPYESIIATYHVVKMTRESYERIRPFVHPIEKIQNASLVDSGMFGISHLRIGDMLLNPFSQKASAQNKIAVPDIADNEKRQYTVKFYFIKNEGEDDLVVEFCEDYVELVFHKDRWLITKVLPSSNIQMESYVLFLEKLENIAELPLEEKIKLLEKEYIWMPSLEELYLYKMENDHND
;
A
#
# COMPACT_ATOMS: atom_id res chain seq x y z
N MET A 1 12.85 -40.42 20.63
CA MET A 1 14.00 -40.26 19.71
C MET A 1 14.88 -41.48 19.85
N ASN A 2 15.66 -41.86 18.84
CA ASN A 2 16.56 -43.01 18.94
C ASN A 2 17.95 -42.56 19.45
N LEU A 3 18.02 -41.90 20.61
CA LEU A 3 19.25 -41.88 21.39
C LEU A 3 19.12 -43.05 22.37
N LYS A 4 20.00 -44.04 22.26
CA LYS A 4 20.06 -45.17 23.19
C LYS A 4 21.41 -45.16 23.87
N ALA A 5 21.39 -45.17 25.19
CA ALA A 5 22.59 -45.29 26.00
C ALA A 5 22.49 -46.59 26.79
N HIS A 6 23.51 -47.44 26.63
CA HIS A 6 23.70 -48.68 27.38
C HIS A 6 25.17 -48.74 27.82
N GLU A 7 25.48 -49.63 28.77
CA GLU A 7 26.86 -49.89 29.21
C GLU A 7 27.81 -50.21 28.04
N ASP A 8 27.31 -50.86 26.98
CA ASP A 8 28.14 -51.27 25.85
C ASP A 8 28.39 -50.15 24.83
N ALA A 9 27.38 -49.30 24.57
CA ALA A 9 27.46 -48.27 23.53
C ALA A 9 26.42 -47.16 23.70
N VAL A 10 26.81 -45.95 23.28
CA VAL A 10 25.87 -44.85 23.01
C VAL A 10 25.62 -44.78 21.51
N CYS A 11 24.34 -44.87 21.13
CA CYS A 11 23.88 -44.89 19.75
C CYS A 11 22.98 -43.69 19.46
N LEU A 12 23.37 -42.86 18.48
CA LEU A 12 22.57 -41.73 17.98
C LEU A 12 22.15 -42.01 16.54
N HIS A 13 20.85 -42.22 16.30
CA HIS A 13 20.35 -42.31 14.93
C HIS A 13 20.30 -40.92 14.29
N THR A 14 20.88 -40.82 13.10
CA THR A 14 20.97 -39.54 12.39
C THR A 14 19.69 -39.16 11.65
N GLU A 15 18.76 -40.11 11.48
CA GLU A 15 17.56 -40.01 10.61
C GLU A 15 17.89 -39.72 9.13
N ILE A 16 19.17 -39.80 8.75
CA ILE A 16 19.68 -39.54 7.41
C ILE A 16 20.06 -40.87 6.75
N GLY A 17 19.75 -41.01 5.45
CA GLY A 17 20.10 -42.20 4.68
C GLY A 17 21.60 -42.27 4.37
N SER A 18 22.15 -43.47 4.15
CA SER A 18 23.60 -43.67 3.92
C SER A 18 24.20 -42.81 2.80
N ARG A 19 23.44 -42.58 1.71
CA ARG A 19 23.86 -41.71 0.59
C ARG A 19 23.96 -40.25 1.02
N GLU A 20 22.97 -39.74 1.72
CA GLU A 20 22.92 -38.37 2.23
C GLU A 20 23.96 -38.17 3.34
N PHE A 21 24.22 -39.19 4.17
CA PHE A 21 25.26 -39.20 5.17
C PHE A 21 26.66 -39.01 4.54
N ALA A 22 26.95 -39.73 3.44
CA ALA A 22 28.20 -39.57 2.70
C ALA A 22 28.34 -38.17 2.07
N GLN A 23 27.23 -37.55 1.64
CA GLN A 23 27.23 -36.22 1.02
C GLN A 23 27.26 -35.07 2.05
N SER A 24 26.74 -35.28 3.26
CA SER A 24 26.53 -34.24 4.28
C SER A 24 27.78 -33.86 5.09
N LYS A 25 28.94 -34.44 4.77
CA LYS A 25 30.22 -34.24 5.48
C LYS A 25 30.10 -34.48 7.00
N LEU A 26 29.29 -35.46 7.41
CA LEU A 26 29.15 -35.87 8.82
C LEU A 26 30.37 -36.63 9.33
N PHE A 27 31.08 -37.36 8.46
CA PHE A 27 32.23 -38.18 8.88
C PHE A 27 33.38 -37.37 9.53
N PRO A 28 33.79 -36.19 9.00
CA PRO A 28 34.75 -35.31 9.69
C PRO A 28 34.30 -34.86 11.09
N LEU A 29 32.98 -34.77 11.33
CA LEU A 29 32.41 -34.33 12.60
C LEU A 29 32.47 -35.40 13.68
N LEU A 30 32.84 -36.66 13.37
CA LEU A 30 33.18 -37.66 14.39
C LEU A 30 34.34 -37.23 15.29
N LYS A 31 35.16 -36.28 14.83
CA LYS A 31 36.24 -35.65 15.62
C LYS A 31 35.75 -34.52 16.54
N GLU A 32 34.46 -34.20 16.52
CA GLU A 32 33.88 -33.24 17.46
C GLU A 32 33.77 -33.89 18.84
N ALA A 33 34.33 -33.23 19.86
CA ALA A 33 34.28 -33.71 21.22
C ALA A 33 32.92 -33.42 21.87
N GLY A 34 32.36 -34.44 22.50
CA GLY A 34 31.48 -34.32 23.65
C GLY A 34 32.31 -34.35 24.93
N PHE A 35 31.65 -34.30 26.08
CA PHE A 35 32.31 -34.30 27.38
C PHE A 35 31.61 -35.21 28.37
N LEU A 36 32.36 -36.15 28.94
CA LEU A 36 32.01 -36.86 30.15
C LEU A 36 32.42 -36.01 31.36
N VAL A 37 31.46 -35.75 32.23
CA VAL A 37 31.62 -34.95 33.45
C VAL A 37 31.39 -35.87 34.63
N SER A 38 32.44 -36.13 35.40
CA SER A 38 32.39 -36.99 36.59
C SER A 38 32.39 -36.15 37.86
N PHE A 39 31.54 -36.51 38.81
CA PHE A 39 31.39 -35.79 40.07
C PHE A 39 32.07 -36.60 41.18
N ASN A 40 33.27 -36.17 41.59
CA ASN A 40 33.97 -36.72 42.75
C ASN A 40 33.63 -35.88 44.00
N ASP A 41 33.89 -36.41 45.20
CA ASP A 41 33.49 -35.82 46.50
C ASP A 41 33.94 -34.34 46.71
N SER A 42 34.84 -33.81 45.89
CA SER A 42 35.30 -32.41 45.98
C SER A 42 35.63 -31.73 44.65
N GLU A 43 35.64 -32.45 43.53
CA GLU A 43 36.08 -31.90 42.22
C GLU A 43 35.21 -32.43 41.07
N ILE A 44 35.06 -31.61 40.02
CA ILE A 44 34.44 -32.00 38.76
C ILE A 44 35.52 -32.21 37.70
N ASP A 45 35.57 -33.43 37.16
CA ASP A 45 36.49 -33.83 36.10
C ASP A 45 35.79 -33.82 34.74
N PHE A 46 36.50 -33.32 33.73
CA PHE A 46 36.03 -33.22 32.35
C PHE A 46 36.91 -34.08 31.45
N THR A 47 36.31 -35.09 30.81
CA THR A 47 37.00 -35.98 29.86
C THR A 47 36.34 -35.86 28.49
N GLU A 48 37.13 -35.69 27.43
CA GLU A 48 36.59 -35.68 26.06
C GLU A 48 35.98 -37.03 25.69
N TRP A 49 34.86 -37.00 25.00
CA TRP A 49 34.13 -38.17 24.55
C TRP A 49 33.80 -38.04 23.05
N PHE A 50 33.96 -39.10 22.27
CA PHE A 50 33.76 -39.06 20.82
C PHE A 50 32.88 -40.21 20.35
N PHE A 51 32.12 -39.97 19.28
CA PHE A 51 31.60 -41.07 18.47
C PHE A 51 32.78 -41.72 17.72
N THR A 52 32.93 -43.02 17.87
CA THR A 52 34.06 -43.80 17.34
C THR A 52 33.74 -44.51 16.04
N GLY A 53 32.46 -44.62 15.67
CA GLY A 53 32.06 -45.31 14.46
C GLY A 53 30.65 -44.99 13.98
N THR A 54 30.29 -45.65 12.89
CA THR A 54 28.95 -45.56 12.29
C THR A 54 28.47 -46.94 11.89
N GLN A 55 27.18 -47.21 12.06
CA GLN A 55 26.53 -48.44 11.62
C GLN A 55 25.31 -48.12 10.76
N GLU A 56 25.13 -48.91 9.71
CA GLU A 56 23.97 -48.85 8.83
C GLU A 56 22.86 -49.78 9.38
N ASP A 57 21.66 -49.24 9.62
CA ASP A 57 20.53 -50.04 10.13
C ASP A 57 19.99 -50.95 8.99
N ALA A 58 20.30 -52.25 9.06
CA ALA A 58 19.98 -53.23 8.02
C ALA A 58 18.49 -53.61 7.96
N GLY A 59 17.67 -53.20 8.94
CA GLY A 59 16.29 -53.66 9.12
C GLY A 59 15.19 -52.81 8.45
N LYS A 60 15.52 -51.66 7.83
CA LYS A 60 14.54 -50.72 7.26
C LYS A 60 14.72 -50.56 5.74
N LYS A 61 13.61 -50.30 5.03
CA LYS A 61 13.61 -49.99 3.57
C LYS A 61 14.53 -48.82 3.22
N THR A 62 14.66 -47.86 4.13
CA THR A 62 15.63 -46.76 4.06
C THR A 62 16.74 -47.07 5.05
N LYS A 63 17.96 -47.24 4.53
CA LYS A 63 19.14 -47.53 5.34
C LYS A 63 19.58 -46.26 6.07
N ILE A 64 19.21 -46.15 7.35
CA ILE A 64 19.53 -44.98 8.20
C ILE A 64 20.90 -45.22 8.85
N MET A 65 21.71 -44.18 8.92
CA MET A 65 23.00 -44.22 9.60
C MET A 65 22.84 -43.93 11.10
N THR A 66 23.52 -44.72 11.93
CA THR A 66 23.61 -44.57 13.38
C THR A 66 25.06 -44.30 13.75
N LEU A 67 25.30 -43.29 14.59
CA LEU A 67 26.60 -43.02 15.18
C LEU A 67 26.76 -43.86 16.45
N ILE A 68 27.94 -44.44 16.65
CA ILE A 68 28.26 -45.31 17.79
C ILE A 68 29.46 -44.71 18.52
N GLY A 69 29.36 -44.60 19.84
CA GLY A 69 30.46 -44.21 20.72
C GLY A 69 30.55 -45.11 21.95
N PRO A 70 31.58 -44.90 22.80
CA PRO A 70 31.75 -45.64 24.05
C PRO A 70 30.48 -45.61 24.91
N GLY A 71 30.19 -46.73 25.58
CA GLY A 71 28.99 -46.88 26.39
C GLY A 71 28.90 -45.89 27.56
N PHE A 72 27.66 -45.65 27.98
CA PHE A 72 27.33 -44.78 29.11
C PHE A 72 26.05 -45.31 29.74
N GLU A 73 26.11 -45.69 31.00
CA GLU A 73 24.95 -46.16 31.74
C GLU A 73 24.13 -44.98 32.25
N GLY A 74 23.15 -44.55 31.46
CA GLY A 74 22.32 -43.42 31.85
C GLY A 74 21.10 -43.25 30.97
N ARG A 75 20.29 -42.23 31.30
CA ARG A 75 19.10 -41.85 30.54
C ARG A 75 19.23 -40.43 30.02
N SER A 76 18.49 -40.09 28.97
CA SER A 76 18.45 -38.72 28.48
C SER A 76 17.91 -37.77 29.54
N PHE A 77 18.52 -36.60 29.69
CA PHE A 77 18.03 -35.58 30.59
C PHE A 77 16.63 -35.12 30.17
N TYR A 78 16.28 -35.22 28.88
CA TYR A 78 14.92 -34.98 28.40
C TYR A 78 13.90 -35.91 29.07
N GLU A 79 14.13 -37.21 29.10
CA GLU A 79 13.25 -38.18 29.79
C GLU A 79 13.13 -37.84 31.28
N ILE A 80 14.24 -37.52 31.93
CA ILE A 80 14.24 -37.15 33.35
C ILE A 80 13.45 -35.86 33.58
N LEU A 81 13.68 -34.82 32.77
CA LEU A 81 13.05 -33.50 32.89
C LEU A 81 11.54 -33.56 32.65
N MET A 82 11.08 -34.46 31.78
CA MET A 82 9.66 -34.59 31.43
C MET A 82 8.94 -35.57 32.36
N GLU A 83 9.49 -36.77 32.55
CA GLU A 83 8.80 -37.91 33.17
C GLU A 83 9.38 -38.30 34.53
N GLY A 84 10.57 -37.82 34.88
CA GLY A 84 11.25 -38.17 36.12
C GLY A 84 10.57 -37.66 37.40
N GLU A 85 10.97 -38.25 38.53
CA GLU A 85 10.58 -37.75 39.84
C GLU A 85 11.17 -36.37 40.11
N ARG A 86 10.46 -35.53 40.88
CA ARG A 86 10.87 -34.14 41.17
C ARG A 86 12.29 -34.06 41.74
N LYS A 87 12.65 -34.96 42.65
CA LYS A 87 13.99 -35.01 43.25
C LYS A 87 15.08 -35.29 42.21
N LYS A 88 14.84 -36.25 41.30
CA LYS A 88 15.78 -36.58 40.23
C LYS A 88 15.91 -35.45 39.19
N LYS A 89 14.80 -34.76 38.89
CA LYS A 89 14.80 -33.54 38.04
C LYS A 89 15.67 -32.45 38.65
N GLN A 90 15.45 -32.14 39.92
CA GLN A 90 16.21 -31.12 40.65
C GLN A 90 17.71 -31.45 40.69
N ASP A 91 18.06 -32.68 41.09
CA ASP A 91 19.45 -33.13 41.16
C ASP A 91 20.15 -33.04 39.78
N SER A 92 19.47 -33.48 38.73
CA SER A 92 20.01 -33.40 37.36
C SER A 92 20.22 -31.95 36.91
N ILE A 93 19.24 -31.05 37.15
CA ILE A 93 19.37 -29.62 36.83
C ILE A 93 20.55 -29.01 37.59
N TYR A 94 20.63 -29.26 38.89
CA TYR A 94 21.72 -28.76 39.74
C TYR A 94 23.09 -29.22 39.24
N ARG A 95 23.25 -30.51 38.94
CA ARG A 95 24.50 -31.07 38.40
C ARG A 95 24.86 -30.48 37.05
N ILE A 96 23.89 -30.25 36.17
CA ILE A 96 24.11 -29.60 34.87
C ILE A 96 24.52 -28.13 35.06
N GLN A 97 23.86 -27.38 35.96
CA GLN A 97 24.26 -26.00 36.28
C GLN A 97 25.70 -25.95 36.78
N ARG A 98 26.08 -26.87 37.68
CA ARG A 98 27.45 -26.98 38.20
C ARG A 98 28.45 -27.29 37.10
N ALA A 99 28.14 -28.25 36.23
CA ALA A 99 29.01 -28.60 35.11
C ALA A 99 29.29 -27.40 34.19
N TYR A 100 28.27 -26.62 33.82
CA TYR A 100 28.46 -25.42 33.01
C TYR A 100 29.24 -24.31 33.73
N THR A 101 28.99 -24.12 35.04
CA THR A 101 29.68 -23.08 35.82
C THR A 101 31.17 -23.41 35.94
N GLU A 102 31.49 -24.65 36.32
CA GLU A 102 32.88 -25.12 36.50
C GLU A 102 33.61 -25.21 35.17
N ALA A 103 32.93 -25.62 34.10
CA ALA A 103 33.51 -25.59 32.76
C ALA A 103 33.86 -24.17 32.32
N LEU A 104 32.99 -23.18 32.60
CA LEU A 104 33.26 -21.78 32.29
C LEU A 104 34.51 -21.27 33.05
N GLU A 105 34.62 -21.60 34.34
CA GLU A 105 35.81 -21.25 35.15
C GLU A 105 37.09 -21.90 34.65
N LYS A 106 37.01 -23.17 34.20
CA LYS A 106 38.12 -23.92 33.59
C LYS A 106 38.35 -23.61 32.10
N ASN A 107 37.59 -22.67 31.51
CA ASN A 107 37.61 -22.31 30.08
C ASN A 107 37.39 -23.50 29.13
N ILE A 108 36.50 -24.42 29.52
CA ILE A 108 36.04 -25.57 28.75
C ILE A 108 34.69 -25.23 28.11
N ALA A 109 34.59 -25.35 26.79
CA ALA A 109 33.35 -25.10 26.06
C ALA A 109 32.47 -26.35 26.02
N LEU A 110 31.59 -26.51 27.01
CA LEU A 110 30.62 -27.61 27.00
C LEU A 110 29.56 -27.47 25.89
N PRO A 111 29.18 -28.58 25.22
CA PRO A 111 28.12 -28.61 24.22
C PRO A 111 26.75 -28.16 24.74
N ASN A 112 26.07 -27.27 24.03
CA ASN A 112 24.67 -26.91 24.27
C ASN A 112 23.74 -27.66 23.29
N THR A 113 23.44 -28.91 23.61
CA THR A 113 22.60 -29.81 22.80
C THR A 113 21.14 -29.87 23.25
N GLY A 114 20.74 -29.02 24.20
CA GLY A 114 19.48 -29.16 24.91
C GLY A 114 19.42 -30.46 25.73
N PRO A 115 18.26 -30.79 26.31
CA PRO A 115 18.18 -31.88 27.29
C PRO A 115 18.24 -33.26 26.64
N MET A 116 17.98 -33.35 25.34
CA MET A 116 18.05 -34.62 24.62
C MET A 116 19.51 -35.07 24.37
N GLY A 117 20.45 -34.14 24.23
CA GLY A 117 21.86 -34.46 24.00
C GLY A 117 22.71 -34.53 25.28
N ILE A 118 22.06 -34.58 26.45
CA ILE A 118 22.70 -34.77 27.74
C ILE A 118 22.21 -36.10 28.31
N LEU A 119 23.13 -37.02 28.61
CA LEU A 119 22.84 -38.27 29.30
C LEU A 119 23.22 -38.12 30.78
N VAL A 120 22.40 -38.69 31.67
CA VAL A 120 22.54 -38.58 33.12
C VAL A 120 22.62 -39.97 33.73
N SER A 121 23.69 -40.23 34.47
CA SER A 121 23.84 -41.39 35.35
C SER A 121 23.76 -40.95 36.83
N GLU A 122 24.01 -41.87 37.76
CA GLU A 122 24.05 -41.54 39.20
C GLU A 122 25.19 -40.58 39.56
N ASP A 123 26.35 -40.71 38.93
CA ASP A 123 27.60 -40.06 39.32
C ASP A 123 28.25 -39.21 38.21
N SER A 124 27.77 -39.32 36.97
CA SER A 124 28.31 -38.60 35.81
C SER A 124 27.24 -38.03 34.88
N LEU A 125 27.65 -37.08 34.05
CA LEU A 125 26.87 -36.51 32.95
C LEU A 125 27.66 -36.69 31.66
N LEU A 126 27.00 -37.04 30.57
CA LEU A 126 27.63 -37.07 29.24
C LEU A 126 26.93 -36.07 28.32
N PHE A 127 27.67 -35.02 27.96
CA PHE A 127 27.28 -34.03 26.95
C PHE A 127 27.73 -34.53 25.58
N LEU A 128 26.78 -34.81 24.70
CA LEU A 128 27.09 -35.28 23.35
C LEU A 128 27.65 -34.13 22.47
N PRO A 129 28.46 -34.45 21.45
CA PRO A 129 28.98 -33.47 20.50
C PRO A 129 27.86 -32.62 19.86
N GLN A 130 28.04 -31.30 19.84
CA GLN A 130 26.96 -30.37 19.55
C GLN A 130 26.45 -30.49 18.11
N GLU A 131 27.32 -30.33 17.12
CA GLU A 131 26.91 -30.26 15.73
C GLU A 131 26.40 -31.59 15.19
N LEU A 132 26.93 -32.71 15.66
CA LEU A 132 26.38 -34.03 15.37
C LEU A 132 24.94 -34.19 15.88
N CYS A 133 24.67 -33.76 17.12
CA CYS A 133 23.31 -33.75 17.66
C CYS A 133 22.39 -32.81 16.87
N LEU A 134 22.81 -31.57 16.63
CA LEU A 134 22.01 -30.59 15.90
C LEU A 134 21.64 -31.03 14.49
N ARG A 135 22.57 -31.65 13.75
CA ARG A 135 22.29 -32.21 12.42
C ARG A 135 21.29 -33.35 12.48
N SER A 136 21.41 -34.23 13.47
CA SER A 136 20.46 -35.32 13.69
C SER A 136 19.07 -34.78 14.05
N PHE A 137 18.99 -33.73 14.89
CA PHE A 137 17.71 -33.09 15.21
C PHE A 137 17.08 -32.39 14.00
N ASN A 138 17.88 -31.80 13.12
CA ASN A 138 17.39 -31.13 11.90
C ASN A 138 16.85 -32.10 10.85
N ALA A 139 17.22 -33.39 10.92
CA ALA A 139 16.65 -34.43 10.06
C ALA A 139 15.30 -34.96 10.56
N LEU A 140 14.87 -34.61 11.78
CA LEU A 140 13.57 -34.97 12.32
C LEU A 140 12.44 -34.13 11.69
N SER A 141 11.20 -34.59 11.87
CA SER A 141 10.03 -33.75 11.62
C SER A 141 10.08 -32.48 12.49
N GLU A 142 9.56 -31.35 11.98
CA GLU A 142 9.54 -30.07 12.71
C GLU A 142 8.95 -30.19 14.12
N THR A 143 7.91 -31.02 14.28
CA THR A 143 7.31 -31.32 15.60
C THR A 143 8.31 -31.94 16.56
N LYS A 144 9.00 -33.02 16.17
CA LYS A 144 9.98 -33.72 17.01
C LYS A 144 11.22 -32.88 17.27
N LYS A 145 11.72 -32.18 16.24
CA LYS A 145 12.82 -31.22 16.37
C LYS A 145 12.48 -30.14 17.41
N SER A 146 11.27 -29.59 17.33
CA SER A 146 10.80 -28.62 18.31
C SER A 146 10.67 -29.20 19.71
N GLU A 147 10.15 -30.41 19.84
CA GLU A 147 9.96 -31.08 21.13
C GLU A 147 11.27 -31.33 21.86
N PHE A 148 12.27 -31.89 21.18
CA PHE A 148 13.53 -32.33 21.77
C PHE A 148 14.57 -31.22 21.93
N PHE A 149 14.53 -30.21 21.06
CA PHE A 149 15.55 -29.18 21.02
C PHE A 149 14.98 -27.77 20.87
N GLY A 150 14.06 -27.56 19.93
CA GLY A 150 13.63 -26.21 19.54
C GLY A 150 12.99 -25.37 20.65
N ARG A 151 12.32 -25.98 21.64
CA ARG A 151 11.73 -25.29 22.80
C ARG A 151 12.74 -24.87 23.87
N PHE A 152 13.98 -25.35 23.79
CA PHE A 152 15.06 -25.06 24.73
C PHE A 152 16.07 -24.03 24.19
N ARG A 153 15.80 -23.47 23.01
CA ARG A 153 16.72 -22.57 22.28
C ARG A 153 16.08 -21.25 21.88
N ASN A 154 16.85 -20.18 22.07
CA ASN A 154 16.65 -18.90 21.40
C ASN A 154 17.66 -18.76 20.25
N ARG A 155 17.19 -18.60 19.00
CA ARG A 155 18.08 -18.55 17.82
C ARG A 155 18.95 -17.29 17.79
N SER A 156 18.56 -16.25 18.52
CA SER A 156 19.26 -14.97 18.56
C SER A 156 20.41 -14.94 19.56
N LEU A 157 20.55 -15.98 20.39
CA LEU A 157 21.57 -16.08 21.43
C LEU A 157 22.67 -17.06 21.03
N SER A 158 23.88 -16.83 21.52
CA SER A 158 25.06 -17.69 21.33
C SER A 158 25.92 -17.67 22.59
N GLY A 159 26.89 -18.60 22.70
CA GLY A 159 27.78 -18.68 23.86
C GLY A 159 27.01 -18.84 25.18
N GLN A 160 27.49 -18.15 26.22
CA GLN A 160 26.92 -18.23 27.57
C GLN A 160 25.44 -17.84 27.62
N ASP A 161 25.01 -16.83 26.86
CA ASP A 161 23.60 -16.40 26.84
C ASP A 161 22.67 -17.52 26.35
N SER A 162 23.14 -18.35 25.42
CA SER A 162 22.36 -19.50 24.92
C SER A 162 22.25 -20.61 25.97
N ILE A 163 23.29 -20.80 26.80
CA ILE A 163 23.33 -21.77 27.89
C ILE A 163 22.42 -21.29 29.02
N ASP A 164 22.55 -20.03 29.45
CA ASP A 164 21.70 -19.41 30.46
C ASP A 164 20.21 -19.52 30.10
N PHE A 165 19.87 -19.27 28.82
CA PHE A 165 18.51 -19.42 28.33
C PHE A 165 18.04 -20.88 28.46
N CYS A 166 18.87 -21.84 28.07
CA CYS A 166 18.55 -23.25 28.16
C CYS A 166 18.31 -23.70 29.62
N LEU A 167 19.19 -23.30 30.53
CA LEU A 167 19.08 -23.56 31.97
C LEU A 167 17.83 -22.89 32.58
N ALA A 168 17.53 -21.66 32.19
CA ALA A 168 16.32 -20.96 32.62
C ALA A 168 15.05 -21.69 32.15
N VAL A 169 15.05 -22.27 30.94
CA VAL A 169 13.94 -23.12 30.48
C VAL A 169 13.81 -24.39 31.34
N TYR A 170 14.91 -25.05 31.73
CA TYR A 170 14.86 -26.22 32.60
C TYR A 170 14.25 -25.90 33.96
N ILE A 171 14.70 -24.81 34.59
CA ILE A 171 14.18 -24.36 35.89
C ILE A 171 12.71 -23.95 35.77
N TYR A 172 12.34 -23.25 34.70
CA TYR A 172 10.94 -22.89 34.44
C TYR A 172 10.06 -24.14 34.35
N ILE A 173 10.50 -25.19 33.63
CA ILE A 173 9.76 -26.46 33.53
C ILE A 173 9.68 -27.15 34.89
N TYR A 174 10.76 -27.15 35.68
CA TYR A 174 10.76 -27.72 37.03
C TYR A 174 9.77 -27.04 37.98
N LEU A 175 9.70 -25.70 37.92
CA LEU A 175 8.84 -24.89 38.78
C LEU A 175 7.37 -24.94 38.34
N THR A 176 7.10 -24.97 37.04
CA THR A 176 5.75 -24.76 36.50
C THR A 176 5.10 -26.01 35.89
N GLY A 177 5.90 -27.02 35.55
CA GLY A 177 5.47 -28.19 34.77
C GLY A 177 5.24 -27.91 33.28
N GLY A 178 5.39 -26.66 32.83
CA GLY A 178 5.12 -26.23 31.45
C GLY A 178 6.32 -25.57 30.78
N PHE A 179 6.24 -25.37 29.47
CA PHE A 179 7.25 -24.62 28.72
C PHE A 179 6.98 -23.11 28.81
N PRO A 180 8.02 -22.27 28.89
CA PRO A 180 7.85 -20.82 28.83
C PRO A 180 7.31 -20.38 27.47
N TYR A 181 7.73 -21.07 26.39
CA TYR A 181 7.31 -20.82 25.02
C TYR A 181 6.85 -22.14 24.36
N PRO A 182 5.58 -22.54 24.52
CA PRO A 182 5.12 -23.90 24.22
C PRO A 182 4.88 -24.19 22.73
N SER A 183 4.89 -23.19 21.85
CA SER A 183 4.58 -23.37 20.42
C SER A 183 5.57 -24.33 19.76
N LEU A 184 5.06 -25.31 19.01
CA LEU A 184 5.90 -26.23 18.24
C LEU A 184 6.38 -25.62 16.91
N ASP A 185 5.62 -24.66 16.37
CA ASP A 185 6.02 -23.88 15.21
C ASP A 185 7.21 -22.97 15.58
N GLU A 186 8.31 -23.10 14.84
CA GLU A 186 9.55 -22.43 15.20
C GLU A 186 9.49 -20.91 15.00
N GLU A 187 8.86 -20.44 13.94
CA GLU A 187 8.72 -19.01 13.65
C GLU A 187 7.81 -18.33 14.68
N LYS A 188 6.67 -18.95 14.98
CA LYS A 188 5.75 -18.49 16.03
C LYS A 188 6.43 -18.50 17.40
N ARG A 189 7.21 -19.53 17.70
CA ARG A 189 7.97 -19.61 18.96
C ARG A 189 9.04 -18.52 19.06
N GLN A 190 9.78 -18.22 17.99
CA GLN A 190 10.74 -17.11 17.98
C GLN A 190 10.04 -15.76 18.14
N GLU A 191 8.86 -15.57 17.55
CA GLU A 191 8.03 -14.39 17.77
C GLU A 191 7.63 -14.27 19.26
N HIS A 192 7.15 -15.36 19.88
CA HIS A 192 6.83 -15.37 21.31
C HIS A 192 8.04 -15.04 22.19
N ILE A 193 9.24 -15.57 21.86
CA ILE A 193 10.50 -15.26 22.56
C ILE A 193 10.84 -13.78 22.41
N GLN A 194 10.80 -13.25 21.18
CA GLN A 194 11.13 -11.85 20.88
C GLN A 194 10.24 -10.87 21.65
N TYR A 195 8.96 -11.19 21.81
CA TYR A 195 8.00 -10.32 22.51
C TYR A 195 7.73 -10.73 23.97
N ALA A 196 8.54 -11.65 24.50
CA ALA A 196 8.47 -12.16 25.86
C ALA A 196 7.05 -12.56 26.27
N GLU A 197 6.45 -13.43 25.47
CA GLU A 197 5.14 -14.06 25.69
C GLU A 197 5.25 -15.32 26.56
N CYS A 198 6.02 -15.21 27.64
CA CYS A 198 6.15 -16.22 28.67
C CYS A 198 5.40 -15.74 29.91
N ILE A 199 4.62 -16.63 30.52
CA ILE A 199 3.89 -16.33 31.76
C ILE A 199 4.92 -16.17 32.90
N PRO A 200 4.93 -15.04 33.62
CA PRO A 200 5.88 -14.82 34.71
C PRO A 200 5.73 -15.86 35.84
N LEU A 201 6.85 -16.26 36.45
CA LEU A 201 6.90 -17.27 37.51
C LEU A 201 6.14 -16.82 38.76
N HIS A 202 6.15 -15.52 39.08
CA HIS A 202 5.40 -14.98 40.22
C HIS A 202 3.88 -15.17 40.09
N LEU A 203 3.35 -15.38 38.87
CA LEU A 203 1.93 -15.71 38.66
C LEU A 203 1.64 -17.21 38.82
N TYR A 204 2.65 -18.08 38.79
CA TYR A 204 2.50 -19.50 39.11
C TYR A 204 2.47 -19.70 40.63
N ASN A 205 3.50 -19.19 41.31
CA ASN A 205 3.57 -19.26 42.76
C ASN A 205 4.43 -18.10 43.29
N PRO A 206 3.85 -17.14 44.04
CA PRO A 206 4.61 -16.03 44.60
C PRO A 206 5.58 -16.49 45.70
N SER A 207 5.44 -17.71 46.23
CA SER A 207 6.34 -18.28 47.24
C SER A 207 7.63 -18.85 46.64
N PHE A 208 7.79 -18.87 45.30
CA PHE A 208 9.09 -19.20 44.73
C PHE A 208 10.14 -18.16 45.15
N PRO A 209 11.41 -18.56 45.37
CA PRO A 209 12.43 -17.62 45.81
C PRO A 209 12.62 -16.47 44.82
N GLN A 210 12.67 -15.25 45.37
CA GLN A 210 12.60 -14.02 44.58
C GLN A 210 13.79 -13.84 43.65
N ASP A 211 14.98 -14.25 44.08
CA ASP A 211 16.21 -14.27 43.28
C ASP A 211 16.07 -15.17 42.04
N MET A 212 15.48 -16.35 42.20
CA MET A 212 15.21 -17.29 41.12
C MET A 212 14.15 -16.77 40.16
N ILE A 213 13.06 -16.19 40.66
CA ILE A 213 12.03 -15.51 39.84
C ILE A 213 12.71 -14.44 38.98
N LEU A 214 13.48 -13.55 39.60
CA LEU A 214 14.10 -12.40 38.93
C LEU A 214 15.10 -12.85 37.86
N ALA A 215 15.95 -13.84 38.15
CA ALA A 215 16.93 -14.36 37.21
C ALA A 215 16.27 -15.05 36.00
N VAL A 216 15.39 -16.02 36.24
CA VAL A 216 14.72 -16.78 35.18
C VAL A 216 13.88 -15.87 34.29
N GLU A 217 13.06 -14.98 34.88
CA GLU A 217 12.23 -14.07 34.10
C GLU A 217 13.07 -13.09 33.28
N SER A 218 14.17 -12.55 33.83
CA SER A 218 15.02 -11.60 33.11
C SER A 218 15.73 -12.26 31.93
N ILE A 219 16.21 -13.51 32.10
CA ILE A 219 16.80 -14.31 31.01
C ILE A 219 15.76 -14.61 29.93
N LEU A 220 14.60 -15.15 30.31
CA LEU A 220 13.56 -15.54 29.34
C LEU A 220 12.96 -14.34 28.61
N GLN A 221 12.93 -13.16 29.22
CA GLN A 221 12.49 -11.90 28.61
C GLN A 221 13.56 -11.24 27.73
N GLY A 222 14.80 -11.75 27.71
CA GLY A 222 15.89 -11.18 26.93
C GLY A 222 16.35 -9.80 27.42
N LYS A 223 16.31 -9.55 28.74
CA LYS A 223 16.84 -8.30 29.31
C LYS A 223 18.36 -8.26 29.14
N LYS A 224 18.89 -7.06 28.83
CA LYS A 224 20.34 -6.83 28.69
C LYS A 224 21.08 -7.05 30.00
N GLU A 225 20.55 -6.49 31.08
CA GLU A 225 21.04 -6.70 32.44
C GLU A 225 20.19 -7.77 33.10
N LYS A 226 20.84 -8.85 33.53
CA LYS A 226 20.20 -10.02 34.13
C LYS A 226 21.04 -10.49 35.33
N PRO A 227 20.42 -10.86 36.46
CA PRO A 227 21.12 -11.54 37.55
C PRO A 227 21.68 -12.88 37.10
N SER A 228 22.75 -13.34 37.76
CA SER A 228 23.24 -14.72 37.62
C SER A 228 22.15 -15.70 38.04
N LEU A 229 22.07 -16.83 37.33
CA LEU A 229 21.07 -17.85 37.61
C LEU A 229 21.43 -18.62 38.90
N PRO A 230 20.60 -18.59 39.96
CA PRO A 230 20.87 -19.34 41.18
C PRO A 230 20.87 -20.85 40.94
N PHE A 231 21.68 -21.58 41.71
CA PHE A 231 21.68 -23.05 41.69
C PHE A 231 20.38 -23.59 42.27
N LEU A 232 19.76 -24.55 41.58
CA LEU A 232 18.57 -25.23 42.05
C LEU A 232 18.92 -26.34 43.08
N ASP A 233 19.55 -25.95 44.18
CA ASP A 233 19.97 -26.88 45.24
C ASP A 233 18.81 -27.28 46.18
N LYS A 234 19.12 -28.05 47.24
CA LYS A 234 18.13 -28.54 48.22
C LYS A 234 17.43 -27.42 49.01
N SER A 235 17.92 -26.18 49.02
CA SER A 235 17.26 -25.06 49.70
C SER A 235 15.98 -24.60 49.00
N TYR A 236 15.79 -24.97 47.73
CA TYR A 236 14.59 -24.67 46.93
C TYR A 236 13.47 -25.72 47.12
N LEU A 237 13.41 -26.38 48.28
CA LEU A 237 12.41 -27.42 48.61
C LEU A 237 11.06 -26.81 49.04
N GLU A 238 10.01 -27.36 48.44
CA GLU A 238 8.58 -27.30 48.78
C GLU A 238 7.93 -25.93 48.98
N PRO A 239 7.26 -25.38 47.95
CA PRO A 239 6.07 -24.59 48.20
C PRO A 239 4.98 -25.53 48.72
N GLU A 240 4.46 -25.30 49.92
CA GLU A 240 3.19 -25.87 50.36
C GLU A 240 2.12 -25.57 49.29
N ILE A 241 1.53 -26.61 48.72
CA ILE A 241 0.43 -26.47 47.75
C ILE A 241 -0.80 -26.02 48.54
N THR A 242 -1.01 -24.72 48.64
CA THR A 242 -2.16 -24.14 49.29
C THR A 242 -3.39 -24.24 48.38
N GLU A 243 -4.34 -25.08 48.79
CA GLU A 243 -5.75 -25.15 48.40
C GLU A 243 -6.14 -25.03 46.91
N LYS A 244 -6.80 -26.08 46.41
CA LYS A 244 -7.39 -26.26 45.07
C LYS A 244 -8.13 -25.04 44.48
N ASN A 245 -8.70 -24.15 45.30
CA ASN A 245 -9.40 -22.94 44.84
C ASN A 245 -8.45 -21.81 44.42
N LEU A 246 -7.29 -21.68 45.07
CA LEU A 246 -6.24 -20.72 44.69
C LEU A 246 -5.61 -21.09 43.35
N ASP A 247 -5.52 -22.38 43.04
CA ASP A 247 -4.97 -22.87 41.77
C ASP A 247 -5.87 -22.53 40.58
N ILE A 248 -7.20 -22.61 40.75
CA ILE A 248 -8.18 -22.24 39.71
C ILE A 248 -8.12 -20.73 39.44
N LEU A 249 -8.07 -19.91 40.49
CA LEU A 249 -7.97 -18.44 40.35
C LEU A 249 -6.68 -18.05 39.64
N ARG A 250 -5.54 -18.61 40.05
CA ARG A 250 -4.24 -18.38 39.40
C ARG A 250 -4.22 -18.87 37.95
N GLU A 251 -4.88 -19.98 37.62
CA GLU A 251 -5.01 -20.41 36.22
C GLU A 251 -5.74 -19.38 35.36
N LYS A 252 -6.85 -18.81 35.86
CA LYS A 252 -7.59 -17.77 35.15
C LYS A 252 -6.73 -16.51 34.96
N GLU A 253 -6.06 -16.04 36.01
CA GLU A 253 -5.17 -14.86 35.94
C GLU A 253 -4.04 -15.05 34.93
N ARG A 254 -3.40 -16.23 34.91
CA ARG A 254 -2.35 -16.57 33.95
C ARG A 254 -2.85 -16.55 32.51
N LYS A 255 -4.04 -17.11 32.24
CA LYS A 255 -4.67 -17.09 30.90
C LYS A 255 -4.99 -15.67 30.46
N GLU A 256 -5.64 -14.88 31.32
CA GLU A 256 -5.97 -13.49 31.02
C GLU A 256 -4.72 -12.64 30.79
N TRP A 257 -3.66 -12.85 31.57
CA TRP A 257 -2.39 -12.16 31.40
C TRP A 257 -1.78 -12.48 30.03
N LEU A 258 -1.74 -13.75 29.66
CA LEU A 258 -1.17 -14.19 28.38
C LEU A 258 -1.99 -13.66 27.19
N GLU A 259 -3.31 -13.71 27.26
CA GLU A 259 -4.21 -13.17 26.23
C GLU A 259 -4.02 -11.65 26.06
N LYS A 260 -3.97 -10.89 27.16
CA LYS A 260 -3.71 -9.44 27.14
C LYS A 260 -2.34 -9.14 26.52
N LYS A 261 -1.31 -9.92 26.89
CA LYS A 261 0.05 -9.79 26.36
C LYS A 261 0.08 -10.07 24.85
N GLN A 262 -0.49 -11.19 24.41
CA GLN A 262 -0.57 -11.60 23.01
C GLN A 262 -1.37 -10.60 22.16
N LYS A 263 -2.49 -10.09 22.67
CA LYS A 263 -3.31 -9.08 21.98
C LYS A 263 -2.57 -7.76 21.81
N ARG A 264 -1.75 -7.37 22.78
CA ARG A 264 -0.90 -6.18 22.68
C ARG A 264 0.20 -6.38 21.65
N ASN A 265 0.89 -7.53 21.70
CA ASN A 265 2.01 -7.83 20.83
C ASN A 265 1.56 -8.03 19.37
N SER A 266 0.42 -8.69 19.12
CA SER A 266 -0.10 -8.91 17.77
C SER A 266 -0.37 -7.60 17.03
N ARG A 267 -0.79 -6.55 17.72
CA ARG A 267 -0.92 -5.19 17.14
C ARG A 267 0.42 -4.62 16.72
N ILE A 268 1.45 -4.77 17.57
CA ILE A 268 2.81 -4.30 17.27
C ILE A 268 3.38 -5.06 16.07
N ILE A 269 3.21 -6.39 16.06
CA ILE A 269 3.64 -7.27 14.98
C ILE A 269 2.94 -6.90 13.66
N PHE A 270 1.63 -6.69 13.69
CA PHE A 270 0.85 -6.27 12.53
C PHE A 270 1.37 -4.95 11.95
N LEU A 271 1.56 -3.94 12.81
CA LEU A 271 2.11 -2.66 12.37
C LEU A 271 3.49 -2.82 11.75
N LYS A 272 4.41 -3.58 12.36
CA LYS A 272 5.74 -3.81 11.80
C LYS A 272 5.70 -4.57 10.46
N LYS A 273 4.89 -5.62 10.35
CA LYS A 273 4.77 -6.43 9.11
C LYS A 273 4.09 -5.68 7.97
N HIS A 274 3.19 -4.73 8.28
CA HIS A 274 2.37 -4.03 7.28
C HIS A 274 2.64 -2.53 7.13
N ALA A 275 3.57 -1.94 7.89
CA ALA A 275 3.86 -0.50 7.87
C ALA A 275 4.08 0.05 6.46
N THR A 276 4.96 -0.57 5.68
CA THR A 276 5.26 -0.13 4.30
C THR A 276 4.01 -0.17 3.41
N LYS A 277 3.20 -1.23 3.52
CA LYS A 277 1.95 -1.35 2.76
C LYS A 277 0.93 -0.28 3.15
N LEU A 278 0.83 0.03 4.44
CA LEU A 278 -0.05 1.09 4.96
C LEU A 278 0.39 2.48 4.49
N ILE A 279 1.70 2.75 4.48
CA ILE A 279 2.27 4.02 3.99
C ILE A 279 1.96 4.19 2.49
N ILE A 280 2.20 3.15 1.68
CA ILE A 280 1.90 3.18 0.24
C ILE A 280 0.41 3.45 0.01
N PHE A 281 -0.46 2.74 0.74
CA PHE A 281 -1.91 2.94 0.65
C PHE A 281 -2.34 4.37 1.03
N ALA A 282 -1.76 4.95 2.07
CA ALA A 282 -2.04 6.33 2.46
C ALA A 282 -1.58 7.34 1.38
N ALA A 283 -0.41 7.11 0.77
CA ALA A 283 0.12 7.97 -0.28
C ALA A 283 -0.72 7.93 -1.56
N THR A 284 -1.20 6.75 -1.97
CA THR A 284 -2.09 6.64 -3.14
C THR A 284 -3.42 7.34 -2.91
N LEU A 285 -3.97 7.23 -1.70
CA LEU A 285 -5.23 7.88 -1.32
C LEU A 285 -5.07 9.42 -1.28
N LEU A 286 -3.94 9.91 -0.79
CA LEU A 286 -3.59 11.34 -0.83
C LEU A 286 -3.49 11.84 -2.28
N LEU A 287 -2.80 11.10 -3.16
CA LEU A 287 -2.63 11.47 -4.55
C LEU A 287 -3.96 11.53 -5.29
N LEU A 288 -4.86 10.57 -5.03
CA LEU A 288 -6.22 10.58 -5.55
C LEU A 288 -7.04 11.78 -5.02
N ALA A 289 -6.90 12.13 -3.75
CA ALA A 289 -7.57 13.30 -3.20
C ALA A 289 -7.08 14.59 -3.87
N LEU A 290 -5.77 14.72 -4.11
CA LEU A 290 -5.18 15.88 -4.79
C LEU A 290 -5.64 16.01 -6.25
N THR A 291 -5.77 14.90 -6.99
CA THR A 291 -6.26 14.95 -8.38
C THR A 291 -7.73 15.37 -8.44
N ILE A 292 -8.56 14.88 -7.53
CA ILE A 292 -9.97 15.30 -7.41
C ILE A 292 -10.07 16.79 -7.10
N ILE A 293 -9.26 17.30 -6.17
CA ILE A 293 -9.22 18.73 -5.82
C ILE A 293 -8.80 19.57 -7.03
N GLY A 294 -7.78 19.14 -7.78
CA GLY A 294 -7.33 19.81 -9.01
C GLY A 294 -8.44 19.92 -10.05
N PHE A 295 -9.08 18.79 -10.37
CA PHE A 295 -10.19 18.74 -11.33
C PHE A 295 -11.38 19.62 -10.92
N MET A 296 -11.70 19.68 -9.62
CA MET A 296 -12.75 20.55 -9.10
C MET A 296 -12.39 22.05 -9.20
N ARG A 297 -11.10 22.41 -9.12
CA ARG A 297 -10.63 23.78 -9.28
C ARG A 297 -10.72 24.25 -10.73
N ASP A 298 -10.31 23.41 -11.67
CA ASP A 298 -10.34 23.74 -13.10
C ASP A 298 -11.79 23.96 -13.59
N LYS A 299 -12.73 23.12 -13.14
CA LYS A 299 -14.16 23.33 -13.42
C LYS A 299 -14.74 24.63 -12.87
N LYS A 300 -14.17 25.19 -11.80
CA LYS A 300 -14.62 26.47 -11.23
C LYS A 300 -14.02 27.69 -11.96
N ALA A 301 -12.95 27.51 -12.73
CA ALA A 301 -12.22 28.61 -13.38
C ALA A 301 -12.58 28.80 -14.87
N GLY A 302 -13.47 27.98 -15.44
CA GLY A 302 -13.90 28.10 -16.83
C GLY A 302 -14.73 29.36 -17.12
N PRO A 303 -14.80 29.79 -18.40
CA PRO A 303 -15.55 30.98 -18.83
C PRO A 303 -17.03 30.83 -18.51
N ASN A 304 -17.67 31.89 -18.01
CA ASN A 304 -19.05 31.84 -17.49
C ASN A 304 -19.71 33.24 -17.51
N SER A 305 -21.01 33.30 -17.19
CA SER A 305 -21.81 34.54 -17.19
C SER A 305 -21.75 35.35 -15.88
N LEU A 306 -20.82 35.05 -14.97
CA LEU A 306 -20.71 35.79 -13.72
C LEU A 306 -20.41 37.27 -14.00
N GLY A 307 -21.25 38.18 -13.51
CA GLY A 307 -21.08 39.61 -13.71
C GLY A 307 -21.58 40.15 -15.06
N LEU A 308 -22.06 39.29 -15.97
CA LEU A 308 -22.66 39.72 -17.23
C LEU A 308 -24.11 40.15 -17.03
N SER A 309 -24.53 41.16 -17.78
CA SER A 309 -25.96 41.45 -17.98
C SER A 309 -26.65 40.32 -18.77
N ASP A 310 -27.98 40.37 -18.82
CA ASP A 310 -28.80 39.50 -19.65
C ASP A 310 -28.45 39.61 -21.14
N ILE A 311 -28.29 40.83 -21.66
CA ILE A 311 -27.90 41.07 -23.06
C ILE A 311 -26.48 40.54 -23.31
N GLU A 312 -25.53 40.82 -22.43
CA GLU A 312 -24.15 40.32 -22.57
C GLU A 312 -24.07 38.79 -22.45
N THR A 313 -24.99 38.17 -21.70
CA THR A 313 -25.09 36.71 -21.63
C THR A 313 -25.58 36.12 -22.95
N ILE A 314 -26.50 36.80 -23.64
CA ILE A 314 -26.93 36.43 -25.00
C ILE A 314 -25.77 36.63 -25.98
N GLU A 315 -25.08 37.77 -25.92
CA GLU A 315 -23.87 38.03 -26.73
C GLU A 315 -22.83 36.94 -26.55
N ALA A 316 -22.52 36.56 -25.31
CA ALA A 316 -21.55 35.52 -25.00
C ALA A 316 -21.97 34.15 -25.54
N TYR A 317 -23.28 33.84 -25.51
CA TYR A 317 -23.79 32.58 -26.04
C TYR A 317 -23.66 32.52 -27.57
N TYR A 318 -24.06 33.57 -28.29
CA TYR A 318 -23.89 33.62 -29.74
C TYR A 318 -22.42 33.80 -30.15
N THR A 319 -21.57 34.40 -29.31
CA THR A 319 -20.12 34.38 -29.50
C THR A 319 -19.58 32.95 -29.40
N ALA A 320 -20.08 32.13 -28.47
CA ALA A 320 -19.70 30.72 -28.38
C ALA A 320 -20.13 29.92 -29.62
N VAL A 321 -21.31 30.24 -30.20
CA VAL A 321 -21.75 29.67 -31.48
C VAL A 321 -20.84 30.12 -32.62
N ASN A 322 -20.55 31.42 -32.70
CA ASN A 322 -19.73 32.04 -33.74
C ASN A 322 -18.28 31.54 -33.74
N THR A 323 -17.72 31.26 -32.56
CA THR A 323 -16.31 30.87 -32.37
C THR A 323 -16.10 29.36 -32.15
N LEU A 324 -17.18 28.58 -32.15
CA LEU A 324 -17.18 27.13 -31.91
C LEU A 324 -16.72 26.72 -30.49
N ASP A 325 -16.94 27.55 -29.47
CA ASP A 325 -16.56 27.27 -28.08
C ASP A 325 -17.65 26.47 -27.34
N LEU A 326 -17.46 25.15 -27.29
CA LEU A 326 -18.38 24.23 -26.59
C LEU A 326 -18.38 24.47 -25.06
N SER A 327 -17.25 24.85 -24.48
CA SER A 327 -17.13 25.06 -23.04
C SER A 327 -17.91 26.29 -22.61
N LEU A 328 -17.70 27.43 -23.29
CA LEU A 328 -18.44 28.67 -23.03
C LEU A 328 -19.95 28.44 -23.25
N SER A 329 -20.33 27.86 -24.38
CA SER A 329 -21.73 27.53 -24.70
C SER A 329 -22.39 26.73 -23.56
N SER A 330 -21.74 25.68 -23.07
CA SER A 330 -22.28 24.84 -21.99
C SER A 330 -22.38 25.55 -20.63
N ASN A 331 -21.43 26.44 -20.30
CA ASN A 331 -21.39 27.13 -19.01
C ASN A 331 -22.43 28.26 -18.88
N LEU A 332 -22.98 28.73 -20.00
CA LEU A 332 -24.04 29.74 -20.05
C LEU A 332 -25.46 29.15 -19.94
N LEU A 333 -25.60 27.82 -20.05
CA LEU A 333 -26.89 27.13 -19.98
C LEU A 333 -27.27 26.77 -18.53
N TYR A 334 -28.57 26.86 -18.22
CA TYR A 334 -29.10 26.46 -16.94
C TYR A 334 -29.28 24.93 -16.84
N LYS A 335 -28.64 24.29 -15.87
CA LYS A 335 -28.80 22.85 -15.55
C LYS A 335 -28.55 21.94 -16.76
N LYS A 336 -29.59 21.25 -17.26
CA LYS A 336 -29.53 20.27 -18.36
C LYS A 336 -30.15 20.82 -19.65
N THR A 337 -30.30 22.14 -19.76
CA THR A 337 -30.74 22.78 -21.00
C THR A 337 -29.76 22.42 -22.11
N LYS A 338 -30.29 21.98 -23.24
CA LYS A 338 -29.50 21.68 -24.45
C LYS A 338 -29.55 22.88 -25.37
N SER A 339 -28.41 23.21 -25.97
CA SER A 339 -28.32 24.23 -27.01
C SER A 339 -28.76 23.61 -28.35
N PRO A 340 -29.63 24.26 -29.14
CA PRO A 340 -29.94 23.79 -30.50
C PRO A 340 -28.71 23.78 -31.42
N TYR A 341 -27.70 24.60 -31.12
CA TYR A 341 -26.45 24.70 -31.88
C TYR A 341 -25.35 23.75 -31.37
N GLU A 342 -25.60 22.95 -30.33
CA GLU A 342 -24.59 22.07 -29.70
C GLU A 342 -23.94 21.11 -30.71
N SER A 343 -24.75 20.45 -31.54
CA SER A 343 -24.25 19.53 -32.57
C SER A 343 -23.47 20.25 -33.66
N ILE A 344 -23.87 21.46 -34.03
CA ILE A 344 -23.20 22.27 -35.06
C ILE A 344 -21.83 22.70 -34.53
N ILE A 345 -21.76 23.25 -33.32
CA ILE A 345 -20.50 23.63 -32.66
C ILE A 345 -19.57 22.42 -32.58
N ALA A 346 -20.06 21.28 -32.07
CA ALA A 346 -19.26 20.07 -31.91
C ALA A 346 -18.72 19.55 -33.26
N THR A 347 -19.57 19.45 -34.28
CA THR A 347 -19.17 18.96 -35.61
C THR A 347 -18.14 19.88 -36.26
N TYR A 348 -18.41 21.18 -36.33
CA TYR A 348 -17.48 22.14 -36.95
C TYR A 348 -16.18 22.30 -36.15
N HIS A 349 -16.22 22.23 -34.82
CA HIS A 349 -15.02 22.23 -33.99
C HIS A 349 -14.14 20.99 -34.25
N VAL A 350 -14.73 19.79 -34.38
CA VAL A 350 -13.99 18.57 -34.70
C VAL A 350 -13.36 18.67 -36.10
N VAL A 351 -14.11 19.14 -37.10
CA VAL A 351 -13.57 19.36 -38.45
C VAL A 351 -12.43 20.38 -38.42
N LYS A 352 -12.61 21.50 -37.71
CA LYS A 352 -11.58 22.53 -37.50
C LYS A 352 -10.29 21.94 -36.94
N MET A 353 -10.37 21.29 -35.77
CA MET A 353 -9.24 20.68 -35.09
C MET A 353 -8.53 19.62 -35.94
N THR A 354 -9.30 18.81 -36.68
CA THR A 354 -8.75 17.73 -37.51
C THR A 354 -7.95 18.32 -38.67
N ARG A 355 -8.53 19.24 -39.44
CA ARG A 355 -7.85 19.83 -40.61
C ARG A 355 -6.68 20.75 -40.18
N GLU A 356 -6.80 21.50 -39.09
CA GLU A 356 -5.68 22.28 -38.55
C GLU A 356 -4.49 21.37 -38.14
N SER A 357 -4.78 20.20 -37.56
CA SER A 357 -3.73 19.26 -37.12
C SER A 357 -3.05 18.50 -38.28
N TYR A 358 -3.84 18.04 -39.25
CA TYR A 358 -3.33 17.19 -40.34
C TYR A 358 -2.91 17.98 -41.58
N GLU A 359 -3.69 19.01 -41.96
CA GLU A 359 -3.49 19.78 -43.18
C GLU A 359 -2.80 21.13 -42.92
N ARG A 360 -2.70 21.58 -41.66
CA ARG A 360 -2.11 22.88 -41.25
C ARG A 360 -2.75 24.09 -41.91
N ILE A 361 -4.02 23.99 -42.28
CA ILE A 361 -4.85 25.07 -42.82
C ILE A 361 -5.88 25.52 -41.78
N ARG A 362 -6.44 26.73 -41.95
CA ARG A 362 -7.62 27.19 -41.21
C ARG A 362 -8.87 26.89 -42.04
N PRO A 363 -9.62 25.81 -41.75
CA PRO A 363 -10.66 25.33 -42.66
C PRO A 363 -11.91 26.21 -42.68
N PHE A 364 -12.13 27.02 -41.63
CA PHE A 364 -13.25 27.95 -41.55
C PHE A 364 -12.77 29.30 -41.02
N VAL A 365 -13.25 30.37 -41.65
CA VAL A 365 -13.00 31.75 -41.24
C VAL A 365 -14.30 32.54 -41.23
N HIS A 366 -14.34 33.61 -40.43
CA HIS A 366 -15.49 34.49 -40.38
C HIS A 366 -15.68 35.22 -41.73
N PRO A 367 -16.92 35.55 -42.17
CA PRO A 367 -17.14 36.29 -43.42
C PRO A 367 -16.29 37.55 -43.55
N ILE A 368 -16.13 38.35 -42.48
CA ILE A 368 -15.25 39.54 -42.48
C ILE A 368 -13.81 39.18 -42.87
N GLU A 369 -13.24 38.12 -42.28
CA GLU A 369 -11.87 37.68 -42.57
C GLU A 369 -11.74 37.15 -44.01
N LYS A 370 -12.76 36.45 -44.51
CA LYS A 370 -12.80 35.98 -45.90
C LYS A 370 -12.80 37.14 -46.90
N ILE A 371 -13.58 38.18 -46.64
CA ILE A 371 -13.66 39.38 -47.50
C ILE A 371 -12.35 40.19 -47.45
N GLN A 372 -11.76 40.29 -46.25
CA GLN A 372 -10.48 40.97 -46.05
C GLN A 372 -9.36 40.26 -46.81
N ASN A 373 -9.35 38.93 -46.79
CA ASN A 373 -8.32 38.12 -47.43
C ASN A 373 -8.90 37.06 -48.36
N ALA A 374 -9.19 37.48 -49.60
CA ALA A 374 -9.70 36.60 -50.65
C ALA A 374 -8.74 35.45 -51.01
N SER A 375 -7.45 35.55 -50.65
CA SER A 375 -6.45 34.49 -50.91
C SER A 375 -6.55 33.27 -50.00
N LEU A 376 -7.45 33.27 -49.01
CA LEU A 376 -7.76 32.12 -48.16
C LEU A 376 -8.62 31.08 -48.92
N VAL A 377 -8.12 30.58 -50.05
CA VAL A 377 -8.89 29.73 -50.99
C VAL A 377 -9.38 28.44 -50.32
N ASP A 378 -8.56 27.83 -49.47
CA ASP A 378 -8.87 26.56 -48.78
C ASP A 378 -9.76 26.71 -47.53
N SER A 379 -10.12 27.95 -47.17
CA SER A 379 -10.96 28.27 -46.01
C SER A 379 -12.41 28.52 -46.42
N GLY A 380 -13.34 27.73 -45.90
CA GLY A 380 -14.77 28.00 -45.99
C GLY A 380 -15.19 29.15 -45.07
N MET A 381 -16.41 29.67 -45.25
CA MET A 381 -16.99 30.66 -44.34
C MET A 381 -17.81 29.97 -43.24
N PHE A 382 -17.64 30.44 -42.01
CA PHE A 382 -18.47 30.07 -40.88
C PHE A 382 -18.61 31.27 -39.96
N GLY A 383 -19.84 31.60 -39.57
CA GLY A 383 -20.06 32.63 -38.56
C GLY A 383 -21.46 33.23 -38.58
N ILE A 384 -21.68 34.17 -37.67
CA ILE A 384 -22.92 34.90 -37.49
C ILE A 384 -22.73 36.34 -37.96
N SER A 385 -23.70 36.88 -38.70
CA SER A 385 -23.80 38.31 -38.99
C SER A 385 -25.18 38.87 -38.63
N HIS A 386 -25.27 40.19 -38.52
CA HIS A 386 -26.44 40.96 -38.10
C HIS A 386 -27.07 40.47 -36.80
N LEU A 387 -26.26 40.10 -35.81
CA LEU A 387 -26.77 39.67 -34.51
C LEU A 387 -27.50 40.81 -33.81
N ARG A 388 -28.82 40.69 -33.64
CA ARG A 388 -29.67 41.77 -33.14
C ARG A 388 -30.75 41.32 -32.17
N ILE A 389 -31.10 42.23 -31.27
CA ILE A 389 -32.30 42.18 -30.42
C ILE A 389 -33.10 43.45 -30.69
N GLY A 390 -34.24 43.33 -31.36
CA GLY A 390 -34.94 44.51 -31.89
C GLY A 390 -34.02 45.29 -32.85
N ASP A 391 -33.83 46.58 -32.58
CA ASP A 391 -32.93 47.45 -33.36
C ASP A 391 -31.49 47.48 -32.80
N MET A 392 -31.22 46.80 -31.68
CA MET A 392 -29.90 46.79 -31.05
C MET A 392 -28.98 45.76 -31.72
N LEU A 393 -27.85 46.22 -32.26
CA LEU A 393 -26.76 45.37 -32.72
C LEU A 393 -25.94 44.86 -31.53
N LEU A 394 -25.72 43.55 -31.50
CA LEU A 394 -24.95 42.83 -30.48
C LEU A 394 -23.55 42.49 -31.02
N ASN A 395 -22.59 42.23 -30.13
CA ASN A 395 -21.24 41.82 -30.51
C ASN A 395 -21.06 40.28 -30.51
N PRO A 396 -21.04 39.59 -31.67
CA PRO A 396 -20.79 38.16 -31.75
C PRO A 396 -19.31 37.77 -31.59
N PHE A 397 -18.43 38.73 -31.27
CA PHE A 397 -16.99 38.55 -31.03
C PHE A 397 -16.59 38.89 -29.59
N SER A 398 -17.56 39.13 -28.71
CA SER A 398 -17.35 39.65 -27.35
C SER A 398 -16.50 38.71 -26.49
N GLN A 399 -15.35 39.19 -26.00
CA GLN A 399 -14.51 38.42 -25.06
C GLN A 399 -14.91 38.60 -23.59
N LYS A 400 -16.04 39.27 -23.31
CA LYS A 400 -16.46 39.63 -21.94
C LYS A 400 -16.70 38.44 -21.01
N ALA A 401 -17.02 37.27 -21.55
CA ALA A 401 -17.22 36.03 -20.78
C ALA A 401 -15.90 35.31 -20.39
N SER A 402 -14.75 35.90 -20.75
CA SER A 402 -13.44 35.48 -20.24
C SER A 402 -13.30 35.83 -18.75
N ALA A 403 -12.57 35.00 -18.00
CA ALA A 403 -12.62 34.84 -16.55
C ALA A 403 -12.28 36.08 -15.65
N GLN A 404 -12.23 37.29 -16.20
CA GLN A 404 -11.67 38.49 -15.55
C GLN A 404 -12.61 39.70 -15.45
N ASN A 405 -13.81 39.70 -16.04
CA ASN A 405 -14.71 40.85 -15.91
C ASN A 405 -15.70 40.71 -14.76
N LYS A 406 -15.41 41.39 -13.65
CA LYS A 406 -16.32 41.58 -12.52
C LYS A 406 -17.00 42.94 -12.62
N ILE A 407 -18.12 43.01 -13.32
CA ILE A 407 -19.02 44.17 -13.18
C ILE A 407 -19.92 43.91 -11.97
N ALA A 408 -20.22 44.97 -11.21
CA ALA A 408 -21.20 44.89 -10.13
C ALA A 408 -22.57 44.55 -10.72
N VAL A 409 -23.11 43.38 -10.33
CA VAL A 409 -24.44 42.96 -10.76
C VAL A 409 -25.48 43.87 -10.11
N PRO A 410 -26.44 44.43 -10.86
CA PRO A 410 -27.57 45.15 -10.27
C PRO A 410 -28.32 44.26 -9.27
N ASP A 411 -29.04 44.84 -8.31
CA ASP A 411 -29.86 44.10 -7.33
C ASP A 411 -31.06 43.44 -8.04
N ILE A 412 -30.83 42.24 -8.59
CA ILE A 412 -31.77 41.43 -9.36
C ILE A 412 -32.23 40.28 -8.48
N ALA A 413 -33.54 40.03 -8.41
CA ALA A 413 -34.09 38.96 -7.61
C ALA A 413 -33.72 37.58 -8.20
N ASP A 414 -33.36 36.63 -7.33
CA ASP A 414 -33.14 35.24 -7.75
C ASP A 414 -34.41 34.66 -8.39
N ASN A 415 -34.22 33.97 -9.52
CA ASN A 415 -35.27 33.44 -10.41
C ASN A 415 -36.03 34.49 -11.25
N GLU A 416 -35.55 35.73 -11.35
CA GLU A 416 -36.04 36.67 -12.37
C GLU A 416 -35.85 36.06 -13.77
N LYS A 417 -36.84 36.23 -14.65
CA LYS A 417 -36.81 35.69 -16.02
C LYS A 417 -36.90 36.81 -17.03
N ARG A 418 -36.15 36.67 -18.12
CA ARG A 418 -36.21 37.57 -19.28
C ARG A 418 -36.26 36.78 -20.57
N GLN A 419 -36.88 37.37 -21.59
CA GLN A 419 -37.17 36.72 -22.86
C GLN A 419 -36.83 37.68 -23.99
N TYR A 420 -36.16 37.16 -25.00
CA TYR A 420 -35.69 37.94 -26.15
C TYR A 420 -35.94 37.18 -27.44
N THR A 421 -36.23 37.94 -28.49
CA THR A 421 -36.17 37.46 -29.87
C THR A 421 -34.87 37.96 -30.47
N VAL A 422 -33.98 37.03 -30.81
CA VAL A 422 -32.65 37.29 -31.37
C VAL A 422 -32.69 36.98 -32.86
N LYS A 423 -32.29 37.95 -33.69
CA LYS A 423 -32.28 37.81 -35.14
C LYS A 423 -30.85 37.86 -35.64
N PHE A 424 -30.50 37.02 -36.60
CA PHE A 424 -29.18 36.99 -37.22
C PHE A 424 -29.18 36.19 -38.52
N TYR A 425 -28.12 36.31 -39.31
CA TYR A 425 -27.81 35.36 -40.37
C TYR A 425 -26.74 34.40 -39.88
N PHE A 426 -26.95 33.11 -40.12
CA PHE A 426 -25.98 32.07 -39.86
C PHE A 426 -25.39 31.59 -41.19
N ILE A 427 -24.08 31.81 -41.35
CA ILE A 427 -23.34 31.50 -42.56
C ILE A 427 -22.49 30.26 -42.29
N LYS A 428 -22.60 29.25 -43.16
CA LYS A 428 -21.79 28.03 -43.09
C LYS A 428 -21.56 27.45 -44.48
N ASN A 429 -20.36 26.93 -44.72
CA ASN A 429 -20.08 26.13 -45.91
C ASN A 429 -20.53 24.68 -45.70
N GLU A 430 -21.36 24.15 -46.60
CA GLU A 430 -21.72 22.73 -46.65
C GLU A 430 -21.15 22.09 -47.93
N GLY A 431 -19.98 21.45 -47.83
CA GLY A 431 -19.26 20.94 -49.01
C GLY A 431 -18.26 21.94 -49.59
N GLU A 432 -17.75 21.69 -50.79
CA GLU A 432 -16.74 22.53 -51.45
C GLU A 432 -17.35 23.77 -52.11
N ASP A 433 -18.58 23.68 -52.64
CA ASP A 433 -19.15 24.69 -53.55
C ASP A 433 -20.40 25.42 -53.02
N ASP A 434 -21.01 24.97 -51.91
CA ASP A 434 -22.27 25.51 -51.42
C ASP A 434 -22.10 26.36 -50.14
N LEU A 435 -22.58 27.60 -50.22
CA LEU A 435 -22.70 28.51 -49.09
C LEU A 435 -24.14 28.50 -48.59
N VAL A 436 -24.35 27.99 -47.39
CA VAL A 436 -25.67 27.99 -46.75
C VAL A 436 -25.78 29.22 -45.86
N VAL A 437 -26.82 30.02 -46.13
CA VAL A 437 -27.16 31.21 -45.35
C VAL A 437 -28.54 31.02 -44.76
N GLU A 438 -28.62 30.95 -43.44
CA GLU A 438 -29.88 30.81 -42.72
C GLU A 438 -30.24 32.12 -42.04
N PHE A 439 -31.41 32.68 -42.34
CA PHE A 439 -31.94 33.76 -41.50
C PHE A 439 -32.58 33.12 -40.27
N CYS A 440 -32.06 33.42 -39.09
CA CYS A 440 -32.48 32.86 -37.81
C CYS A 440 -33.23 33.92 -36.99
N GLU A 441 -34.36 33.51 -36.43
CA GLU A 441 -35.14 34.23 -35.43
C GLU A 441 -35.34 33.32 -34.21
N ASP A 442 -34.41 33.43 -33.26
CA ASP A 442 -34.35 32.60 -32.08
C ASP A 442 -35.12 33.23 -30.92
N TYR A 443 -35.94 32.44 -30.25
CA TYR A 443 -36.53 32.84 -28.98
C TYR A 443 -35.70 32.30 -27.81
N VAL A 444 -35.13 33.22 -27.02
CA VAL A 444 -34.20 32.92 -25.91
C VAL A 444 -34.83 33.30 -24.58
N GLU A 445 -34.84 32.36 -23.63
CA GLU A 445 -35.26 32.60 -22.25
C GLU A 445 -34.06 32.51 -21.30
N LEU A 446 -33.93 33.50 -20.41
CA LEU A 446 -32.91 33.55 -19.36
C LEU A 446 -33.56 33.53 -17.99
N VAL A 447 -32.81 33.00 -17.02
CA VAL A 447 -33.11 33.10 -15.60
C VAL A 447 -31.91 33.67 -14.86
N PHE A 448 -32.13 34.63 -13.97
CA PHE A 448 -31.13 35.05 -13.02
C PHE A 448 -31.06 34.03 -11.91
N HIS A 449 -29.90 33.39 -11.72
CA HIS A 449 -29.71 32.40 -10.67
C HIS A 449 -28.47 32.71 -9.86
N LYS A 450 -28.67 32.99 -8.57
CA LYS A 450 -27.66 33.45 -7.60
C LYS A 450 -27.06 34.79 -7.99
N ASP A 451 -26.06 34.78 -8.85
CA ASP A 451 -25.17 35.91 -9.15
C ASP A 451 -24.92 36.09 -10.66
N ARG A 452 -25.72 35.41 -11.50
CA ARG A 452 -25.54 35.41 -12.96
C ARG A 452 -26.80 35.05 -13.72
N TRP A 453 -26.88 35.54 -14.96
CA TRP A 453 -27.89 35.12 -15.93
C TRP A 453 -27.50 33.79 -16.60
N LEU A 454 -28.47 32.90 -16.80
CA LEU A 454 -28.29 31.62 -17.46
C LEU A 454 -29.43 31.38 -18.45
N ILE A 455 -29.10 30.86 -19.63
CA ILE A 455 -30.08 30.54 -20.66
C ILE A 455 -30.79 29.24 -20.30
N THR A 456 -32.11 29.31 -20.13
CA THR A 456 -32.96 28.16 -19.82
C THR A 456 -33.54 27.50 -21.06
N LYS A 457 -33.69 28.24 -22.16
CA LYS A 457 -34.34 27.76 -23.37
C LYS A 457 -33.90 28.59 -24.58
N VAL A 458 -33.64 27.91 -25.69
CA VAL A 458 -33.46 28.51 -27.02
C VAL A 458 -34.36 27.74 -27.99
N LEU A 459 -35.29 28.44 -28.64
CA LEU A 459 -36.16 27.88 -29.67
C LEU A 459 -35.81 28.53 -31.00
N PRO A 460 -35.07 27.84 -31.88
CA PRO A 460 -34.70 28.39 -33.16
C PRO A 460 -35.87 28.35 -34.15
N SER A 461 -35.99 29.40 -34.95
CA SER A 461 -36.83 29.44 -36.15
C SER A 461 -35.97 29.98 -37.27
N SER A 462 -35.77 29.21 -38.35
CA SER A 462 -34.94 29.66 -39.46
C SER A 462 -35.62 29.52 -40.82
N ASN A 463 -35.21 30.36 -41.75
CA ASN A 463 -35.51 30.25 -43.17
C ASN A 463 -34.19 30.13 -43.93
N ILE A 464 -34.06 29.06 -44.72
CA ILE A 464 -32.81 28.70 -45.40
C ILE A 464 -32.79 29.32 -46.79
N GLN A 465 -31.73 30.06 -47.09
CA GLN A 465 -31.40 30.53 -48.43
C GLN A 465 -30.06 29.92 -48.85
N MET A 466 -30.03 29.31 -50.04
CA MET A 466 -28.80 28.79 -50.63
C MET A 466 -28.20 29.86 -51.53
N GLU A 467 -26.92 30.15 -51.33
CA GLU A 467 -26.15 31.08 -52.14
C GLU A 467 -25.05 30.31 -52.88
N SER A 468 -24.78 30.68 -54.13
CA SER A 468 -23.67 30.10 -54.86
C SER A 468 -22.35 30.66 -54.33
N TYR A 469 -21.55 29.81 -53.68
CA TYR A 469 -20.27 30.23 -53.11
C TYR A 469 -19.29 30.66 -54.21
N VAL A 470 -19.28 29.94 -55.33
CA VAL A 470 -18.44 30.23 -56.50
C VAL A 470 -18.71 31.64 -57.04
N LEU A 471 -19.99 32.00 -57.25
CA LEU A 471 -20.35 33.34 -57.74
C LEU A 471 -19.98 34.44 -56.74
N PHE A 472 -20.07 34.17 -55.44
CA PHE A 472 -19.61 35.10 -54.41
C PHE A 472 -18.09 35.32 -54.48
N LEU A 473 -17.31 34.24 -54.62
CA LEU A 473 -15.85 34.32 -54.72
C LEU A 473 -15.39 35.05 -55.99
N GLU A 474 -16.00 34.77 -57.15
CA GLU A 474 -15.71 35.48 -58.41
C GLU A 474 -15.93 36.99 -58.26
N LYS A 475 -17.00 37.41 -57.59
CA LYS A 475 -17.26 38.82 -57.33
C LYS A 475 -16.26 39.43 -56.36
N LEU A 476 -15.92 38.71 -55.29
CA LEU A 476 -14.93 39.16 -54.32
C LEU A 476 -13.55 39.36 -54.98
N GLU A 477 -13.17 38.49 -55.91
CA GLU A 477 -11.95 38.61 -56.71
C GLU A 477 -11.97 39.86 -57.61
N ASN A 478 -13.09 40.14 -58.27
CA ASN A 478 -13.26 41.33 -59.11
C ASN A 478 -13.15 42.66 -58.36
N ILE A 479 -13.31 42.65 -57.03
CA ILE A 479 -13.17 43.83 -56.16
C ILE A 479 -11.99 43.71 -55.19
N ALA A 480 -11.06 42.78 -55.42
CA ALA A 480 -9.99 42.43 -54.47
C ALA A 480 -9.08 43.60 -54.09
N GLU A 481 -8.87 44.56 -55.00
CA GLU A 481 -8.01 45.73 -54.78
C GLU A 481 -8.67 46.86 -53.95
N LEU A 482 -9.98 46.77 -53.70
CA LEU A 482 -10.69 47.81 -52.94
C LEU A 482 -10.43 47.68 -51.41
N PRO A 483 -10.48 48.80 -50.66
CA PRO A 483 -10.51 48.77 -49.20
C PRO A 483 -11.66 47.91 -48.67
N LEU A 484 -11.47 47.27 -47.50
CA LEU A 484 -12.43 46.35 -46.90
C LEU A 484 -13.82 47.00 -46.69
N GLU A 485 -13.84 48.25 -46.25
CA GLU A 485 -15.07 49.02 -46.04
C GLU A 485 -15.84 49.26 -47.36
N GLU A 486 -15.13 49.42 -48.47
CA GLU A 486 -15.74 49.60 -49.79
C GLU A 486 -16.24 48.27 -50.36
N LYS A 487 -15.49 47.18 -50.15
CA LYS A 487 -15.92 45.81 -50.50
C LYS A 487 -17.24 45.46 -49.82
N ILE A 488 -17.34 45.69 -48.51
CA ILE A 488 -18.54 45.43 -47.73
C ILE A 488 -19.73 46.23 -48.27
N LYS A 489 -19.57 47.54 -48.49
CA LYS A 489 -20.66 48.41 -49.04
C LYS A 489 -21.16 47.97 -50.41
N LEU A 490 -20.29 47.40 -51.24
CA LEU A 490 -20.67 46.90 -52.56
C LEU A 490 -21.42 45.58 -52.46
N LEU A 491 -20.88 44.64 -51.67
CA LEU A 491 -21.46 43.30 -51.51
C LEU A 491 -22.78 43.32 -50.73
N GLU A 492 -22.94 44.21 -49.75
CA GLU A 492 -24.17 44.36 -48.94
C GLU A 492 -25.41 44.72 -49.80
N LYS A 493 -25.22 45.34 -50.96
CA LYS A 493 -26.32 45.65 -51.89
C LYS A 493 -26.93 44.41 -52.53
N GLU A 494 -26.19 43.32 -52.57
CA GLU A 494 -26.55 42.09 -53.28
C GLU A 494 -26.74 40.90 -52.33
N TYR A 495 -25.95 40.86 -51.26
CA TYR A 495 -25.95 39.78 -50.28
C TYR A 495 -26.43 40.33 -48.93
N ILE A 496 -27.70 40.06 -48.59
CA ILE A 496 -28.36 40.58 -47.38
C ILE A 496 -27.73 40.12 -46.06
N TRP A 497 -26.96 39.04 -46.10
CA TRP A 497 -26.24 38.45 -44.96
C TRP A 497 -24.86 39.06 -44.74
N MET A 498 -24.41 39.96 -45.63
CA MET A 498 -23.08 40.57 -45.53
C MET A 498 -22.91 41.33 -44.22
N PRO A 499 -21.82 41.12 -43.47
CA PRO A 499 -21.56 41.89 -42.25
C PRO A 499 -21.62 43.39 -42.51
N SER A 500 -22.31 44.11 -41.65
CA SER A 500 -22.42 45.57 -41.71
C SER A 500 -21.09 46.27 -41.35
N LEU A 501 -20.97 47.55 -41.69
CA LEU A 501 -19.79 48.35 -41.27
C LEU A 501 -19.69 48.50 -39.75
N GLU A 502 -20.81 48.49 -39.04
CA GLU A 502 -20.84 48.50 -37.57
C GLU A 502 -20.26 47.21 -37.01
N GLU A 503 -20.56 46.06 -37.61
CA GLU A 503 -19.97 44.77 -37.23
C GLU A 503 -18.49 44.69 -37.55
N LEU A 504 -18.04 45.29 -38.66
CA LEU A 504 -16.62 45.40 -38.96
C LEU A 504 -15.87 46.17 -37.85
N TYR A 505 -16.49 47.25 -37.33
CA TYR A 505 -15.90 48.00 -36.23
C TYR A 505 -15.82 47.17 -34.95
N LEU A 506 -16.88 46.43 -34.60
CA LEU A 506 -16.88 45.50 -33.45
C LEU A 506 -15.80 44.41 -33.61
N TYR A 507 -15.68 43.84 -34.81
CA TYR A 507 -14.67 42.84 -35.13
C TYR A 507 -13.24 43.37 -34.96
N LYS A 508 -12.95 44.59 -35.44
CA LYS A 508 -11.64 45.22 -35.25
C LYS A 508 -11.36 45.51 -33.77
N MET A 509 -12.35 46.04 -33.02
CA MET A 509 -12.18 46.34 -31.60
C MET A 509 -11.75 45.13 -30.76
N GLU A 510 -12.32 43.95 -31.01
CA GLU A 510 -12.02 42.74 -30.25
C GLU A 510 -10.73 42.03 -30.70
N ASN A 511 -10.28 42.27 -31.94
CA ASN A 511 -9.07 41.64 -32.50
C ASN A 511 -7.81 42.53 -32.41
N ASP A 512 -7.93 43.86 -32.41
CA ASP A 512 -6.80 44.81 -32.32
C ASP A 512 -6.21 44.93 -30.89
N HIS A 513 -6.78 44.23 -29.89
CA HIS A 513 -6.22 44.14 -28.53
C HIS A 513 -5.21 42.99 -28.35
N ASN A 514 -4.86 42.28 -29.43
CA ASN A 514 -3.92 41.15 -29.41
C ASN A 514 -2.61 41.40 -30.20
N ASP A 515 -2.36 42.62 -30.67
CA ASP A 515 -1.08 43.03 -31.28
C ASP A 515 -0.23 43.92 -30.35
#